data_AF-A0A1G6SRX6-F1
#
_entry.id   AF-A0A1G6SRX6-F1
#
_cell.length_a   1.000
_cell.length_b   1.000
_cell.length_c   1.000
_cell.angle_alpha   90.00
_cell.angle_beta   90.00
_cell.angle_gamma   90.00
#
_symmetry.space_group_name_H-M   'P 1'
#
loop_
_entity.id
_entity.type
_entity.pdbx_description
1 polymer ?
#
loop_
_entity_poly.entity_id
_entity_poly.type
_entity_poly.pdbx_seq_one_letter_code
_entity_poly.pdbx_strand_id
1 'polypeptide(L)'
;MDITGQAQSPDGLVRAVVDVGGMLTDLEIAPEALGLRADHLARVISSVTQEAAGRARAEVRSLYQPLIEEGLVGDLPVLLPGSLPKASATASPPPVDADEDEASFEETFSLRRTER
;
A
#
# COMPACT_ATOMS: atom_id res chain seq x y z
N MET A 1 25.39 5.10 5.95
CA MET A 1 24.33 5.93 6.52
C MET A 1 23.05 5.18 6.24
N ASP A 2 22.56 4.47 7.25
CA ASP A 2 21.40 3.60 7.11
C ASP A 2 20.14 4.44 7.31
N ILE A 3 19.36 4.62 6.26
CA ILE A 3 18.09 5.33 6.32
C ILE A 3 17.12 4.44 7.10
N THR A 4 16.55 4.97 8.19
CA THR A 4 15.63 4.22 9.04
C THR A 4 14.40 5.04 9.37
N GLY A 5 13.24 4.41 9.30
CA GLY A 5 11.99 5.00 9.76
C GLY A 5 11.72 4.62 11.20
N GLN A 6 11.29 5.57 12.02
CA GLN A 6 10.98 5.31 13.43
C GLN A 6 9.61 5.88 13.77
N ALA A 7 8.80 5.12 14.49
CA ALA A 7 7.51 5.59 15.01
C ALA A 7 7.26 5.06 16.42
N GLN A 8 6.36 5.74 17.13
CA GLN A 8 5.99 5.40 18.49
C GLN A 8 4.48 5.56 18.67
N SER A 9 3.87 4.67 19.45
CA SER A 9 2.46 4.79 19.85
C SER A 9 2.25 6.08 20.65
N PRO A 10 1.05 6.69 20.61
CA PRO A 10 0.74 7.92 21.37
C PRO A 10 1.06 7.84 22.87
N ASP A 11 0.86 6.66 23.47
CA ASP A 11 1.08 6.41 24.89
C ASP A 11 2.55 6.09 25.23
N GLY A 12 3.45 6.10 24.24
CA GLY A 12 4.87 5.80 24.40
C GLY A 12 5.22 4.31 24.58
N LEU A 13 4.23 3.44 24.71
CA LEU A 13 4.42 2.03 25.11
C LEU A 13 5.00 1.12 24.03
N VAL A 14 4.86 1.48 22.76
CA VAL A 14 5.37 0.68 21.63
C VAL A 14 6.18 1.59 20.72
N ARG A 15 7.41 1.20 20.39
CA ARG A 15 8.30 1.89 19.45
C ARG A 15 8.82 0.90 18.43
N ALA A 16 8.77 1.28 17.15
CA ALA A 16 9.27 0.45 16.05
C ALA A 16 10.30 1.22 15.22
N VAL A 17 11.33 0.51 14.79
CA VAL A 17 12.32 0.98 13.82
C VAL A 17 12.29 0.05 12.62
N VAL A 18 12.27 0.63 11.43
CA VAL A 18 12.34 -0.10 10.17
C VAL A 18 13.48 0.42 9.32
N ASP A 19 14.04 -0.45 8.49
CA ASP A 19 15.01 -0.06 7.48
C ASP A 19 14.33 0.57 6.24
N VAL A 20 15.18 0.98 5.29
CA VAL A 20 14.78 1.53 3.99
C VAL A 20 13.93 0.59 3.14
N GLY A 21 14.06 -0.73 3.33
CA GLY A 21 13.24 -1.75 2.68
C GLY A 21 11.86 -1.92 3.33
N GLY A 22 11.62 -1.27 4.47
CA GLY A 22 10.42 -1.44 5.28
C GLY A 22 10.45 -2.69 6.16
N MET A 23 11.63 -3.31 6.35
CA MET A 23 11.79 -4.42 7.29
C MET A 23 11.91 -3.88 8.70
N LEU A 24 11.18 -4.49 9.64
CA LEU A 24 11.30 -4.19 11.07
C LEU A 24 12.66 -4.64 11.59
N THR A 25 13.47 -3.70 12.03
CA THR A 25 14.82 -3.94 12.56
C THR A 25 14.87 -3.87 14.09
N ASP A 26 13.95 -3.12 14.69
CA ASP A 26 13.85 -3.00 16.14
C ASP A 26 12.39 -2.80 16.58
N LEU A 27 12.03 -3.41 17.72
CA LEU A 27 10.72 -3.32 18.33
C LEU A 27 10.85 -3.31 19.84
N GLU A 28 10.52 -2.18 20.45
CA GLU A 28 10.48 -2.01 21.89
C GLU A 28 9.01 -2.00 22.35
N ILE A 29 8.72 -2.82 23.37
CA ILE A 29 7.41 -2.89 24.01
C ILE A 29 7.63 -2.69 25.51
N ALA A 30 7.03 -1.63 26.05
CA ALA A 30 7.06 -1.35 27.47
C ALA A 30 6.28 -2.44 28.25
N PRO A 31 6.72 -2.81 29.47
CA PRO A 31 6.05 -3.84 30.27
C PRO A 31 4.55 -3.57 30.49
N GLU A 32 4.16 -2.30 30.59
CA GLU A 32 2.79 -1.85 30.78
C GLU A 32 1.89 -2.21 29.58
N ALA A 33 2.45 -2.28 28.37
CA ALA A 33 1.72 -2.72 27.18
C ALA A 33 1.38 -4.22 27.20
N LEU A 34 2.10 -5.03 27.96
CA LEU A 34 1.81 -6.47 28.09
C LEU A 34 0.54 -6.73 28.92
N GLY A 35 0.09 -5.76 29.71
CA GLY A 35 -1.21 -5.79 30.39
C GLY A 35 -2.39 -5.49 29.48
N LEU A 36 -2.16 -5.02 28.25
CA LEU A 36 -3.22 -4.76 27.27
C LEU A 36 -3.80 -6.08 26.74
N ARG A 37 -5.03 -6.01 26.23
CA ARG A 37 -5.61 -7.14 25.48
C ARG A 37 -4.76 -7.41 24.24
N ALA A 38 -4.51 -8.68 23.95
CA ALA A 38 -3.68 -9.11 22.81
C ALA A 38 -4.10 -8.48 21.48
N ASP A 39 -5.41 -8.43 21.18
CA ASP A 39 -5.93 -7.79 19.95
C ASP A 39 -5.60 -6.31 19.86
N HIS A 40 -5.60 -5.61 21.01
CA HIS A 40 -5.28 -4.20 21.07
C HIS A 40 -3.78 -3.98 20.83
N LEU A 41 -2.93 -4.75 21.51
CA LEU A 41 -1.48 -4.67 21.34
C LEU A 41 -1.07 -4.97 19.89
N ALA A 42 -1.65 -6.00 19.26
CA ALA A 42 -1.39 -6.34 17.87
C ALA A 42 -1.73 -5.20 16.90
N ARG A 43 -2.85 -4.50 17.12
CA ARG A 43 -3.23 -3.31 16.32
C ARG A 43 -2.26 -2.16 16.53
N VAL A 44 -1.87 -1.88 17.76
CA VAL A 44 -0.91 -0.82 18.08
C VAL A 44 0.42 -1.10 17.40
N ILE A 45 0.98 -2.31 17.54
CA ILE A 45 2.23 -2.69 16.88
C ILE A 45 2.11 -2.53 15.36
N SER A 46 1.05 -3.07 14.75
CA SER A 46 0.84 -2.98 13.30
C SER A 46 0.79 -1.53 12.82
N SER A 47 0.08 -0.66 13.55
CA SER A 47 -0.03 0.77 13.24
C SER A 47 1.33 1.47 13.32
N VAL A 48 2.08 1.23 14.40
CA VAL A 48 3.38 1.87 14.63
C VAL A 48 4.41 1.40 13.58
N THR A 49 4.43 0.11 13.24
CA THR A 49 5.32 -0.41 12.18
C THR A 49 4.99 0.18 10.81
N GLN A 50 3.70 0.29 10.45
CA GLN A 50 3.29 0.90 9.19
C GLN A 50 3.67 2.39 9.11
N GLU A 51 3.52 3.11 10.23
CA GLU A 51 3.94 4.51 10.33
C GLU A 51 5.47 4.65 10.17
N ALA A 52 6.25 3.80 10.84
CA ALA A 52 7.70 3.76 10.69
C ALA A 52 8.09 3.53 9.22
N ALA A 53 7.44 2.59 8.53
CA ALA A 53 7.68 2.34 7.10
C ALA A 53 7.28 3.53 6.20
N GLY A 54 6.22 4.25 6.55
CA GLY A 54 5.86 5.51 5.90
C GLY A 54 6.95 6.58 6.04
N ARG A 55 7.50 6.73 7.25
CA ARG A 55 8.57 7.69 7.57
C ARG A 55 9.87 7.36 6.84
N ALA A 56 10.29 6.09 6.82
CA ALA A 56 11.48 5.65 6.07
C ALA A 56 11.37 6.05 4.58
N ARG A 57 10.22 5.77 3.96
CA ARG A 57 9.97 6.12 2.55
C ARG A 57 9.94 7.62 2.31
N ALA A 58 9.41 8.40 3.25
CA ALA A 58 9.39 9.86 3.15
C ALA A 58 10.82 10.44 3.23
N GLU A 59 11.65 9.90 4.11
CA GLU A 59 13.05 10.30 4.24
C GLU A 59 13.84 10.00 2.96
N VAL A 60 13.71 8.78 2.41
CA VAL A 60 14.30 8.43 1.10
C VAL A 60 13.88 9.43 0.04
N ARG A 61 12.58 9.70 -0.08
CA ARG A 61 12.06 10.63 -1.08
C ARG A 61 12.69 12.02 -0.92
N SER A 62 12.78 12.51 0.31
CA SER A 62 13.39 13.81 0.60
C SER A 62 14.86 13.89 0.19
N LEU A 63 15.61 12.79 0.31
CA LEU A 63 17.03 12.75 -0.07
C LEU A 63 17.23 12.76 -1.59
N TYR A 64 16.34 12.09 -2.34
CA TYR A 64 16.44 12.02 -3.79
C TYR A 64 15.75 13.16 -4.52
N GLN A 65 14.89 13.92 -3.85
CA GLN A 65 14.12 15.00 -4.46
C GLN A 65 14.98 16.04 -5.20
N PRO A 66 16.12 16.52 -4.68
CA PRO A 66 16.99 17.44 -5.43
C PRO A 66 17.55 16.83 -6.71
N LEU A 67 17.89 15.54 -6.70
CA LEU A 67 18.45 14.84 -7.86
C LEU A 67 17.40 14.63 -8.96
N ILE A 68 16.13 14.45 -8.56
CA ILE A 68 14.99 14.37 -9.48
C ILE A 68 14.73 15.75 -10.10
N GLU A 69 14.77 16.82 -9.30
CA GLU A 69 14.60 18.20 -9.77
C GLU A 69 15.72 18.63 -10.73
N GLU A 70 16.95 18.13 -10.53
CA GLU A 70 18.09 18.32 -11.42
C GLU A 70 18.09 17.41 -12.66
N GLY A 71 17.11 16.49 -12.77
CA GLY A 71 16.99 15.55 -13.90
C GLY A 71 18.11 14.50 -13.96
N LEU A 72 18.87 14.33 -12.89
CA LEU A 72 20.01 13.40 -12.78
C LEU A 72 19.56 11.95 -12.50
N VAL A 73 18.37 11.80 -11.91
CA VAL A 73 17.72 10.51 -11.67
C VAL A 73 16.32 10.59 -12.26
N GLY A 74 15.87 9.50 -12.90
CA GLY A 74 14.48 9.37 -13.35
C GLY A 74 13.51 9.23 -12.16
N ASP A 75 12.48 8.38 -12.29
CA ASP A 75 11.57 8.10 -11.18
C ASP A 75 12.22 7.13 -10.16
N LEU A 76 11.90 7.31 -8.87
CA LEU A 76 12.42 6.42 -7.81
C LEU A 76 11.88 4.99 -8.02
N PRO A 77 12.73 3.94 -7.92
CA PRO A 77 12.24 2.56 -8.03
C PRO A 77 11.18 2.28 -6.96
N VAL A 78 10.13 1.58 -7.40
CA VAL A 78 8.90 1.18 -6.69
C VAL A 78 9.21 0.39 -5.40
N LEU A 79 9.68 1.07 -4.36
CA LEU A 79 9.70 0.56 -2.98
C LEU A 79 8.39 0.93 -2.24
N LEU A 80 7.36 1.33 -3.00
CA LEU A 80 6.04 1.69 -2.53
C LEU A 80 5.06 0.51 -2.76
N PRO A 81 4.50 -0.11 -1.72
CA PRO A 81 3.30 -0.92 -1.89
C PRO A 81 2.15 0.02 -2.31
N GLY A 82 1.77 -0.02 -3.60
CA GLY A 82 0.66 0.76 -4.16
C GLY A 82 0.95 1.50 -5.48
N SER A 83 2.21 1.65 -5.89
CA SER A 83 2.51 2.18 -7.23
C SER A 83 2.59 1.04 -8.24
N LEU A 84 1.43 0.61 -8.73
CA LEU A 84 1.40 -0.03 -10.05
C LEU A 84 1.93 1.00 -11.06
N PRO A 85 2.75 0.59 -12.04
CA PRO A 85 3.07 1.48 -13.15
C PRO A 85 1.73 1.94 -13.75
N LYS A 86 1.54 3.25 -13.91
CA LYS A 86 0.47 3.73 -14.78
C LYS A 86 0.80 3.15 -16.16
N ALA A 87 0.13 2.06 -16.52
CA ALA A 87 0.10 1.62 -17.89
C ALA A 87 -0.34 2.84 -18.70
N SER A 88 0.56 3.36 -19.54
CA SER A 88 0.18 4.31 -20.58
C SER A 88 -0.93 3.64 -21.37
N ALA A 89 -2.17 4.06 -21.13
CA ALA A 89 -3.30 3.75 -21.97
C ALA A 89 -3.10 4.51 -23.29
N THR A 90 -2.19 4.03 -24.12
CA THR A 90 -2.18 4.28 -25.56
C THR A 90 -2.39 2.93 -26.23
N ALA A 91 -3.64 2.52 -26.23
CA ALA A 91 -4.22 1.68 -27.25
C ALA A 91 -5.71 2.01 -27.23
N SER A 92 -6.11 2.98 -28.06
CA SER A 92 -7.50 3.01 -28.51
C SER A 92 -7.79 1.62 -29.09
N PRO A 93 -8.87 0.93 -28.68
CA PRO A 93 -9.35 -0.18 -29.48
C PRO A 93 -9.66 0.37 -30.88
N PRO A 94 -9.34 -0.35 -31.96
CA PRO A 94 -9.83 0.03 -33.28
C PRO A 94 -11.36 0.16 -33.21
N PRO A 95 -11.97 1.11 -33.94
CA PRO A 95 -13.41 1.18 -34.03
C PRO A 95 -13.90 -0.19 -34.53
N VAL A 96 -14.64 -0.89 -33.67
CA VAL A 96 -15.45 -2.01 -34.09
C VAL A 96 -16.47 -1.42 -35.06
N ASP A 97 -16.36 -1.80 -36.34
CA ASP A 97 -17.41 -1.50 -37.31
C ASP A 97 -18.72 -2.04 -36.72
N ALA A 98 -19.64 -1.11 -36.50
CA ALA A 98 -20.99 -1.41 -36.10
C ALA A 98 -21.71 -1.98 -37.33
N ASP A 99 -21.48 -3.26 -37.61
CA ASP A 99 -22.40 -4.05 -38.40
C ASP A 99 -23.37 -4.75 -37.43
N GLU A 100 -24.60 -4.30 -37.56
CA GLU A 100 -25.80 -4.71 -36.87
C GLU A 100 -26.02 -6.21 -37.01
N ASP A 101 -26.14 -6.91 -35.88
CA ASP A 101 -27.01 -8.09 -35.81
C ASP A 101 -27.58 -8.17 -34.39
N GLU A 102 -28.75 -7.53 -34.23
CA GLU A 102 -29.72 -7.89 -33.20
C GLU A 102 -30.04 -9.38 -33.32
N ALA A 103 -29.52 -10.20 -32.41
CA ALA A 103 -30.04 -11.54 -32.20
C ALA A 103 -29.97 -11.93 -30.73
N SER A 104 -31.07 -11.60 -30.04
CA SER A 104 -31.75 -12.49 -29.09
C SER A 104 -30.88 -13.18 -28.03
N PHE A 105 -30.80 -12.58 -26.84
CA PHE A 105 -30.50 -13.34 -25.62
C PHE A 105 -31.34 -12.86 -24.42
N GLU A 106 -32.63 -12.63 -24.63
CA GLU A 106 -33.63 -12.78 -23.55
C GLU A 106 -34.12 -14.23 -23.52
N GLU A 107 -33.34 -15.16 -22.95
CA GLU A 107 -33.92 -16.40 -22.41
C GLU A 107 -32.93 -17.18 -21.53
N THR A 108 -32.71 -16.75 -20.29
CA THR A 108 -32.27 -17.71 -19.25
C THR A 108 -32.53 -17.27 -17.80
N PHE A 109 -33.05 -16.07 -17.58
CA PHE A 109 -33.27 -15.54 -16.23
C PHE A 109 -34.72 -15.73 -15.75
N SER A 110 -35.28 -16.94 -15.83
CA SER A 110 -36.58 -17.18 -15.17
C SER A 110 -36.91 -18.62 -14.76
N LEU A 111 -35.93 -19.46 -14.39
CA LEU A 111 -36.27 -20.82 -13.91
C LEU A 111 -35.42 -21.35 -12.74
N ARG A 112 -35.22 -20.56 -11.66
CA ARG A 112 -34.88 -21.11 -10.32
C ARG A 112 -35.45 -20.27 -9.17
N ARG A 113 -36.76 -20.00 -9.21
CA ARG A 113 -37.50 -19.51 -8.04
C ARG A 113 -38.84 -20.25 -8.00
N THR A 114 -39.14 -20.85 -6.83
CA THR A 114 -40.42 -21.44 -6.39
C THR A 114 -40.86 -22.71 -7.15
N GLU A 115 -41.22 -23.85 -6.58
CA GLU A 115 -41.74 -24.32 -5.26
C GLU A 115 -41.30 -25.79 -5.06
N ARG A 116 -41.02 -26.26 -3.83
CA ARG A 116 -41.91 -27.02 -2.92
C ARG A 116 -42.63 -28.22 -3.55
#